data_AF-A0A931W9R9-F1
#
_entry.id   AF-A0A931W9R9-F1
#
_cell.length_a   1.000
_cell.length_b   1.000
_cell.length_c   1.000
_cell.angle_alpha   90.00
_cell.angle_beta   90.00
_cell.angle_gamma   90.00
#
_symmetry.space_group_name_H-M   'P 1'
#
loop_
_entity.id
_entity.type
_entity.pdbx_description
1 polymer ?
#
loop_
_entity_poly.entity_id
_entity_poly.type
_entity_poly.pdbx_seq_one_letter_code
_entity_poly.pdbx_strand_id
1 'polypeptide(L)'
;MRKVIGFIPGLISLMSAPAAFAQGTNIAISPPQGSIGDVDISKIPQFIVGLLFVIGVVIAIAFLIYGGIKWILSGGDKAAVESARNHIVAAIVGLIIVVGAFVILNLVIRIITGQPFDLNNLCIPSLTNPTCQ
;
A
#
# COMPACT_ATOMS: atom_id res chain seq x y z
N MET A 1 -32.12 5.03 -75.07
CA MET A 1 -32.53 4.03 -74.05
C MET A 1 -31.34 3.12 -73.83
N ARG A 2 -30.57 3.25 -72.75
CA ARG A 2 -30.89 3.06 -71.32
C ARG A 2 -30.16 1.79 -70.86
N LYS A 3 -29.40 1.93 -69.77
CA LYS A 3 -28.92 0.88 -68.83
C LYS A 3 -27.55 0.24 -69.11
N VAL A 4 -26.46 0.88 -68.68
CA VAL A 4 -25.32 0.14 -68.08
C VAL A 4 -24.55 0.94 -66.98
N ILE A 5 -25.03 2.11 -66.55
CA ILE A 5 -24.26 3.03 -65.67
C ILE A 5 -24.48 2.80 -64.14
N GLY A 6 -25.11 1.69 -63.74
CA GLY A 6 -25.61 1.52 -62.37
C GLY A 6 -24.88 0.55 -61.44
N PHE A 7 -23.68 0.03 -61.77
CA PHE A 7 -23.11 -1.11 -61.01
C PHE A 7 -21.65 -0.96 -60.52
N ILE A 8 -21.08 0.25 -60.56
CA ILE A 8 -19.71 0.51 -60.10
C ILE A 8 -19.61 1.00 -58.63
N PRO A 9 -20.59 1.72 -58.02
CA PRO A 9 -20.37 2.27 -56.68
C PRO A 9 -20.52 1.25 -55.54
N GLY A 10 -21.05 0.04 -55.81
CA GLY A 10 -21.26 -0.99 -54.78
C GLY A 10 -20.05 -1.87 -54.47
N LEU A 11 -19.06 -1.94 -55.36
CA LEU A 11 -17.88 -2.78 -55.15
C LEU A 11 -16.77 -2.08 -54.34
N ILE A 12 -16.73 -0.74 -54.40
CA ILE A 12 -15.71 0.08 -53.71
C ILE A 12 -16.02 0.25 -52.22
N SER A 13 -17.29 0.16 -51.80
CA SER A 13 -17.71 0.29 -50.40
C SER A 13 -17.52 -1.00 -49.57
N LEU A 14 -17.15 -2.12 -50.19
CA LEU A 14 -16.80 -3.36 -49.48
C LEU A 14 -15.32 -3.40 -49.05
N MET A 15 -14.49 -2.46 -49.49
CA MET A 15 -13.05 -2.41 -49.16
C MET A 15 -12.71 -1.48 -47.99
N SER A 16 -13.69 -0.75 -47.43
CA SER A 16 -13.51 0.05 -46.22
C SER A 16 -14.11 -0.64 -44.99
N ALA A 17 -13.89 -1.95 -44.85
CA ALA A 17 -13.96 -2.53 -43.52
C ALA A 17 -12.82 -1.90 -42.69
N PRO A 18 -13.09 -1.27 -41.54
CA PRO A 18 -12.02 -0.91 -40.63
C PRO A 18 -11.27 -2.20 -40.31
N ALA A 19 -9.94 -2.17 -40.38
CA ALA A 19 -9.13 -3.25 -39.85
C ALA A 19 -9.56 -3.47 -38.40
N ALA A 20 -10.34 -4.51 -38.16
CA ALA A 20 -10.58 -5.02 -36.83
C ALA A 20 -9.26 -5.62 -36.39
N PHE A 21 -8.39 -4.80 -35.79
CA PHE A 21 -7.38 -5.34 -34.90
C PHE A 21 -8.15 -6.20 -33.91
N ALA A 22 -7.89 -7.50 -33.94
CA ALA A 22 -8.27 -8.37 -32.85
C ALA A 22 -7.72 -7.68 -31.59
N GLN A 23 -8.60 -7.08 -30.81
CA GLN A 23 -8.23 -6.67 -29.47
C GLN A 23 -7.84 -7.98 -28.82
N GLY A 24 -6.54 -8.16 -28.60
CA GLY A 24 -6.05 -9.14 -27.66
C GLY A 24 -6.65 -8.73 -26.32
N THR A 25 -7.90 -9.14 -26.08
CA THR A 25 -8.47 -9.18 -24.77
C THR A 25 -7.61 -10.17 -24.03
N ASN A 26 -6.59 -9.64 -23.36
CA ASN A 26 -6.22 -10.14 -22.06
C ASN A 26 -7.54 -10.16 -21.29
N ILE A 27 -8.25 -11.29 -21.34
CA ILE A 27 -9.30 -11.57 -20.39
C ILE A 27 -8.53 -11.63 -19.09
N ALA A 28 -8.42 -10.48 -18.43
CA ALA A 28 -8.07 -10.42 -17.05
C ALA A 28 -9.22 -11.12 -16.36
N ILE A 29 -9.09 -12.44 -16.21
CA ILE A 29 -9.82 -13.21 -15.23
C ILE A 29 -9.28 -12.66 -13.90
N SER A 30 -9.80 -11.50 -13.49
CA SER A 30 -9.69 -11.09 -12.10
C SER A 30 -10.54 -12.11 -11.36
N PRO A 31 -9.92 -13.01 -10.56
CA PRO A 31 -10.69 -13.95 -9.78
C PRO A 31 -11.64 -13.14 -8.88
N PRO A 32 -12.83 -13.67 -8.57
CA PRO A 32 -13.76 -13.00 -7.67
C PRO A 32 -13.07 -12.65 -6.37
N GLN A 33 -13.05 -11.36 -6.05
CA GLN A 33 -12.42 -10.79 -4.85
C GLN A 33 -12.99 -11.50 -3.61
N GLY A 34 -12.13 -12.24 -2.92
CA GLY A 34 -12.49 -13.12 -1.81
C GLY A 34 -12.07 -14.60 -1.98
N SER A 35 -11.50 -14.99 -3.12
CA SER A 35 -10.81 -16.27 -3.23
C SER A 35 -9.48 -16.21 -2.49
N ILE A 36 -9.14 -17.25 -1.71
CA ILE A 36 -7.86 -17.38 -0.98
C ILE A 36 -6.65 -17.45 -1.96
N GLY A 37 -6.91 -17.50 -3.28
CA GLY A 37 -5.90 -17.37 -4.34
C GLY A 37 -5.69 -15.95 -4.88
N ASP A 38 -6.44 -14.94 -4.41
CA ASP A 38 -6.30 -13.51 -4.78
C ASP A 38 -5.54 -12.71 -3.70
N VAL A 39 -4.70 -13.39 -2.92
CA VAL A 39 -3.55 -12.71 -2.29
C VAL A 39 -2.55 -12.44 -3.39
N ASP A 40 -2.81 -11.36 -4.13
CA ASP A 40 -1.83 -10.68 -4.95
C ASP A 40 -0.56 -10.55 -4.11
N ILE A 41 0.48 -11.33 -4.44
CA ILE A 41 1.80 -11.31 -3.76
C ILE A 41 2.37 -9.89 -3.67
N SER A 42 1.90 -9.01 -4.56
CA SER A 42 2.14 -7.58 -4.63
C SER A 42 1.55 -6.78 -3.44
N LYS A 43 0.44 -7.23 -2.84
CA LYS A 43 -0.26 -6.53 -1.72
C LYS A 43 0.13 -7.08 -0.33
N ILE A 44 0.72 -8.27 -0.24
CA ILE A 44 1.26 -8.85 1.00
C ILE A 44 2.25 -7.91 1.74
N PRO A 45 3.26 -7.30 1.09
CA PRO A 45 4.21 -6.44 1.80
C PRO A 45 3.55 -5.21 2.41
N GLN A 46 2.53 -4.65 1.76
CA GLN A 46 1.79 -3.48 2.26
C GLN A 46 0.97 -3.80 3.51
N PHE A 47 0.34 -4.99 3.55
CA PHE A 47 -0.38 -5.47 4.72
C PHE A 47 0.56 -5.72 5.92
N ILE A 48 1.68 -6.42 5.70
CA ILE A 48 2.65 -6.73 6.75
C ILE A 48 3.24 -5.45 7.34
N VAL A 49 3.64 -4.50 6.49
CA VAL A 49 4.18 -3.21 6.92
C VAL A 49 3.15 -2.42 7.73
N GLY A 50 1.90 -2.35 7.28
CA GLY A 50 0.84 -1.66 8.01
C GLY A 50 0.61 -2.26 9.40
N LEU A 51 0.56 -3.59 9.50
CA LEU A 51 0.39 -4.29 10.77
C LEU A 51 1.59 -4.06 11.72
N LEU A 52 2.82 -4.16 11.20
CA LEU A 52 4.04 -3.90 11.97
C LEU A 52 4.13 -2.44 12.45
N PHE A 53 3.65 -1.48 11.67
CA PHE A 53 3.67 -0.07 12.04
C PHE A 53 2.76 0.20 13.25
N VAL A 54 1.54 -0.33 13.23
CA VAL A 54 0.60 -0.20 14.36
C VAL A 54 1.17 -0.84 15.63
N ILE A 55 1.70 -2.07 15.53
CA ILE A 55 2.31 -2.77 16.67
C ILE A 55 3.53 -2.00 17.18
N GLY A 56 4.39 -1.51 16.29
CA GLY A 56 5.58 -0.75 16.64
C GLY A 56 5.26 0.53 17.42
N VAL A 57 4.23 1.27 17.02
CA VAL A 57 3.79 2.49 17.72
C VAL A 57 3.25 2.16 19.12
N VAL A 58 2.43 1.12 19.25
CA VAL A 58 1.88 0.70 20.56
C VAL A 58 3.00 0.31 21.53
N ILE A 59 3.98 -0.46 21.05
CA ILE A 59 5.13 -0.87 21.85
C ILE A 59 5.97 0.36 22.25
N ALA A 60 6.25 1.28 21.32
CA ALA A 60 7.03 2.48 21.63
C ALA A 60 6.40 3.32 22.75
N ILE A 61 5.07 3.50 22.74
CA ILE A 61 4.35 4.21 23.79
C ILE A 61 4.44 3.46 25.13
N ALA A 62 4.31 2.13 25.13
CA ALA A 62 4.44 1.32 26.34
C ALA A 62 5.83 1.47 26.99
N PHE A 63 6.90 1.45 26.19
CA PHE A 63 8.26 1.67 26.68
C PHE A 63 8.49 3.09 27.20
N LEU A 64 7.85 4.09 26.60
CA LEU A 64 7.93 5.48 27.07
C LEU A 64 7.26 5.63 28.45
N ILE A 65 6.08 5.02 28.64
CA ILE A 65 5.37 5.01 29.93
C ILE A 65 6.22 4.30 30.99
N TYR A 66 6.77 3.12 30.66
CA TYR A 66 7.62 2.38 31.60
C TYR A 66 8.88 3.18 32.00
N GLY A 67 9.55 3.82 31.05
CA GLY A 67 10.70 4.68 31.31
C GLY A 67 10.34 5.91 32.16
N GLY A 68 9.18 6.52 31.90
CA GLY A 68 8.68 7.67 32.65
C GLY A 68 8.32 7.33 34.10
N ILE A 69 7.62 6.21 34.32
CA ILE A 69 7.30 5.73 35.67
C ILE A 69 8.60 5.46 36.44
N LYS A 70 9.55 4.73 35.84
CA LYS A 70 10.85 4.45 36.47
C LYS A 70 11.60 5.72 36.83
N TRP A 71 11.53 6.76 36.00
CA TRP A 71 12.19 8.04 36.28
C TRP A 71 11.58 8.76 37.48
N ILE A 72 10.25 8.80 37.59
CA ILE A 72 9.56 9.42 38.73
C ILE A 72 9.84 8.64 40.03
N LEU A 73 9.88 7.30 39.96
CA LEU A 73 10.16 6.45 41.13
C LEU A 73 11.62 6.48 41.57
N SER A 74 12.54 7.03 40.77
CA SER A 74 13.98 7.03 41.08
C SER A 74 14.35 7.92 42.26
N GLY A 75 13.47 8.82 42.72
CA GLY A 75 13.58 9.51 44.01
C GLY A 75 14.85 10.36 44.22
N GLY A 76 15.64 10.62 43.16
CA GLY A 76 16.92 11.35 43.25
C GLY A 76 18.18 10.48 43.34
N ASP A 77 18.05 9.15 43.34
CA ASP A 77 19.22 8.27 43.19
C ASP A 77 19.79 8.41 41.76
N LYS A 78 21.06 8.81 41.66
CA LYS A 78 21.72 9.09 40.38
C LYS A 78 21.75 7.84 39.49
N ALA A 79 21.98 6.65 40.05
CA ALA A 79 22.03 5.42 39.28
C ALA A 79 20.67 5.05 38.69
N ALA A 80 19.60 5.15 39.49
CA ALA A 80 18.24 4.94 39.03
C ALA A 80 17.79 5.96 37.97
N VAL A 81 18.12 7.25 38.17
CA VAL A 81 17.82 8.32 37.21
C VAL A 81 18.56 8.12 35.90
N GLU A 82 19.84 7.73 35.93
CA GLU A 82 20.64 7.44 34.74
C GLU A 82 20.06 6.24 33.97
N SER A 83 19.70 5.16 34.67
CA SER A 83 19.05 4.00 34.05
C SER A 83 17.70 4.36 33.42
N ALA A 84 16.88 5.16 34.09
CA ALA A 84 15.60 5.61 33.56
C ALA A 84 15.78 6.51 32.33
N ARG A 85 16.76 7.41 32.36
CA ARG A 85 17.10 8.27 31.23
C ARG A 85 17.53 7.46 30.01
N ASN A 86 18.36 6.44 30.21
CA ASN A 86 18.78 5.54 29.12
C ASN A 86 17.59 4.80 28.50
N HIS A 87 16.61 4.38 29.30
CA HIS A 87 15.37 3.80 28.78
C HIS A 87 14.54 4.79 27.95
N ILE A 88 14.39 6.03 28.43
CA ILE A 88 13.66 7.08 27.71
C ILE A 88 14.35 7.38 26.37
N VAL A 89 15.68 7.52 26.35
CA VAL A 89 16.43 7.76 25.11
C VAL A 89 16.27 6.59 24.14
N ALA A 90 16.37 5.35 24.63
CA ALA A 90 16.16 4.17 23.78
C ALA A 90 14.75 4.14 23.17
N ALA A 91 13.72 4.49 23.94
CA ALA A 91 12.34 4.59 23.45
C ALA A 91 12.18 5.67 22.39
N ILE A 92 12.81 6.84 22.58
CA ILE A 92 12.78 7.95 21.61
C ILE A 92 13.49 7.55 20.31
N VAL A 93 14.66 6.92 20.40
CA VAL A 93 15.39 6.43 19.22
C VAL A 93 14.56 5.39 18.46
N GLY A 94 13.90 4.47 19.17
CA GLY A 94 12.97 3.52 18.56
C GLY A 94 11.83 4.20 17.80
N LEU A 95 11.21 5.23 18.40
CA LEU A 95 10.16 6.00 17.74
C LEU A 95 10.65 6.72 16.48
N ILE A 96 11.84 7.31 16.53
CA ILE A 96 12.46 7.98 15.37
C ILE A 96 12.71 6.96 14.25
N ILE A 97 13.17 5.75 14.57
CA ILE A 97 13.39 4.70 13.57
C ILE A 97 12.07 4.30 12.90
N VAL A 98 10.98 4.15 13.67
CA VAL A 98 9.66 3.81 13.10
C VAL A 98 9.17 4.91 12.14
N VAL A 99 9.28 6.18 12.54
CA VAL A 99 8.91 7.31 11.68
C VAL A 99 9.82 7.40 10.46
N GLY A 100 11.13 7.20 10.62
CA GLY A 100 12.10 7.20 9.53
C GLY A 100 11.86 6.06 8.54
N ALA A 101 11.51 4.87 9.03
CA ALA A 101 11.14 3.73 8.20
C ALA A 101 9.93 4.06 7.33
N PHE A 102 8.90 4.71 7.88
CA PHE A 102 7.73 5.13 7.10
C PHE A 102 8.12 6.04 5.92
N VAL A 103 9.01 7.01 6.15
CA VAL A 103 9.50 7.91 5.10
C VAL A 103 10.27 7.13 4.01
N ILE A 104 11.15 6.22 4.42
CA ILE A 104 11.94 5.41 3.49
C ILE A 104 11.04 4.49 2.67
N LEU A 105 10.07 3.81 3.30
CA LEU A 105 9.14 2.95 2.59
C LEU A 105 8.30 3.74 1.57
N ASN A 106 7.81 4.92 1.94
CA ASN A 106 7.09 5.77 1.02
C ASN A 106 7.96 6.18 -0.18
N LEU A 107 9.25 6.49 0.05
CA LEU A 107 10.18 6.81 -1.03
C LEU A 107 10.42 5.63 -1.97
N VAL A 108 10.68 4.43 -1.43
CA VAL A 108 10.94 3.22 -2.22
C VAL A 108 9.72 2.83 -3.04
N ILE A 109 8.53 2.83 -2.43
CA ILE A 109 7.28 2.45 -3.11
C ILE A 109 6.96 3.48 -4.19
N ARG A 110 7.10 4.77 -3.90
CA ARG A 110 6.90 5.84 -4.89
C ARG A 110 7.83 5.69 -6.10
N ILE A 111 9.07 5.24 -5.92
CA ILE A 111 10.02 5.01 -7.03
C ILE A 111 9.61 3.81 -7.90
N ILE A 112 9.07 2.75 -7.28
CA ILE A 112 8.73 1.50 -7.98
C ILE A 112 7.33 1.55 -8.62
N THR A 113 6.32 2.08 -7.92
CA THR A 113 4.91 2.06 -8.35
C THR A 113 4.37 3.43 -8.75
N GLY A 114 5.12 4.52 -8.51
CA GLY A 114 4.68 5.88 -8.80
C GLY A 114 3.58 6.41 -7.84
N GLN A 115 3.13 5.60 -6.87
CA GLN A 115 2.08 5.96 -5.92
C GLN A 115 2.66 6.05 -4.50
N PRO A 116 2.31 7.08 -3.70
CA PRO A 116 2.73 7.17 -2.31
C PRO A 116 2.04 6.12 -1.44
N PHE A 117 2.72 5.70 -0.38
CA PHE A 117 2.16 4.79 0.62
C PHE A 117 1.26 5.57 1.58
N ASP A 118 -0.03 5.64 1.28
CA ASP A 118 -1.01 6.29 2.12
C ASP A 118 -1.46 5.37 3.26
N LEU A 119 -1.20 5.77 4.51
CA LEU A 119 -1.73 5.09 5.71
C LEU A 119 -3.27 5.07 5.71
N ASN A 120 -3.89 6.04 5.03
CA ASN A 120 -5.34 6.16 4.91
C ASN A 120 -5.96 5.19 3.91
N ASN A 121 -5.15 4.59 3.02
CA ASN A 121 -5.58 3.59 2.05
C ASN A 121 -4.88 2.24 2.28
N LEU A 122 -4.47 1.97 3.53
CA LEU A 122 -4.06 0.63 3.92
C LEU A 122 -5.24 -0.32 3.66
N CYS A 123 -5.00 -1.29 2.79
CA CYS A 123 -5.86 -2.45 2.62
C CYS A 123 -5.80 -3.32 3.88
N ILE A 124 -6.45 -2.85 4.94
CA ILE A 124 -6.86 -3.67 6.07
C ILE A 124 -8.29 -4.06 5.73
N PRO A 125 -8.61 -5.35 5.47
CA PRO A 125 -9.98 -5.78 5.29
C PRO A 125 -10.74 -5.43 6.57
N SER A 126 -11.44 -4.30 6.52
CA SER A 126 -12.32 -3.83 7.56
C SER A 126 -13.74 -4.18 7.13
N LEU A 127 -14.62 -4.43 8.09
CA LEU A 127 -16.00 -4.86 7.82
C LEU A 127 -16.81 -3.84 7.00
N THR A 128 -16.25 -2.64 6.77
CA THR A 128 -16.87 -1.55 6.01
C THR A 128 -16.37 -1.46 4.56
N ASN A 129 -15.21 -2.04 4.22
CA ASN A 129 -14.75 -2.09 2.82
C ASN A 129 -13.85 -3.32 2.58
N PRO A 130 -14.37 -4.41 1.99
CA PRO A 130 -13.64 -5.64 1.72
C PRO A 130 -12.84 -5.60 0.41
N THR A 131 -13.02 -4.57 -0.43
CA THR A 131 -12.36 -4.46 -1.73
C THR A 131 -11.37 -3.32 -1.71
N CYS A 132 -10.10 -3.68 -1.63
CA CYS A 132 -8.99 -2.74 -1.75
C CYS A 132 -8.65 -2.55 -3.22
N GLN A 133 -9.33 -1.59 -3.86
CA GLN A 133 -8.84 -1.03 -5.12
C GLN A 133 -7.49 -0.35 -4.84
#